data_AF-A0A317IBD1-F1
#
_entry.id   AF-A0A317IBD1-F1
#
_cell.length_a   1.000
_cell.length_b   1.000
_cell.length_c   1.000
_cell.angle_alpha   90.00
_cell.angle_beta   90.00
_cell.angle_gamma   90.00
#
_symmetry.space_group_name_H-M   'P 1'
#
loop_
_entity.id
_entity.type
_entity.pdbx_description
1 polymer ?
#
loop_
_entity_poly.entity_id
_entity_poly.type
_entity_poly.pdbx_seq_one_letter_code
_entity_poly.pdbx_strand_id
1 'polypeptide(L)'
;MTKVTGSRLTCTFCNKTQDKVKKMIAGPGVYICDECVKECDELLIAEKDKPTEKADSKLKCSFCSKPQTMVQKLLKGPTKYICNECVDLCDEILMDAGLEPWSSSYTPKVRIGPAKPSREEVLEAIVNYVYSMENWKEVFRHAMQRNGIDASEVETEVQKKLQGADQKKRQHDLLYDMWVIEKEAIGTDS
;
A
#
# COMPACT_ATOMS: atom_id res chain seq x y z
N MET A 1 33.55 -17.33 -28.35
CA MET A 1 33.32 -16.48 -27.16
C MET A 1 32.71 -15.17 -27.64
N THR A 2 31.37 -15.09 -27.66
CA THR A 2 30.65 -13.89 -28.09
C THR A 2 30.86 -12.82 -27.03
N LYS A 3 31.57 -11.73 -27.38
CA LYS A 3 31.69 -10.56 -26.51
C LYS A 3 30.30 -9.97 -26.33
N VAL A 4 29.67 -10.24 -25.19
CA VAL A 4 28.51 -9.47 -24.73
C VAL A 4 29.05 -8.06 -24.51
N THR A 5 28.78 -7.16 -25.45
CA THR A 5 29.00 -5.72 -25.27
C THR A 5 28.14 -5.30 -24.09
N GLY A 6 28.77 -5.12 -22.93
CA GLY A 6 28.09 -4.69 -21.72
C GLY A 6 27.39 -3.36 -21.98
N SER A 7 26.08 -3.40 -22.16
CA SER A 7 25.22 -2.22 -22.19
C SER A 7 25.50 -1.44 -20.91
N ARG A 8 26.13 -0.27 -21.04
CA ARG A 8 26.48 0.58 -19.90
C ARG A 8 25.18 0.96 -19.20
N LEU A 9 24.96 0.44 -17.99
CA LEU A 9 23.78 0.73 -17.21
C LEU A 9 23.73 2.24 -16.92
N THR A 10 22.58 2.85 -17.14
CA THR A 10 22.35 4.28 -16.90
C THR A 10 21.29 4.48 -15.83
N CYS A 11 21.52 5.41 -14.91
CA CYS A 11 20.52 5.85 -13.95
C CYS A 11 19.30 6.38 -14.69
N THR A 12 18.10 5.91 -14.34
CA THR A 12 16.84 6.30 -14.99
C THR A 12 16.44 7.75 -14.65
N PHE A 13 16.98 8.31 -13.58
CA PHE A 13 16.61 9.64 -13.06
C PHE A 13 17.50 10.77 -13.61
N CYS A 14 18.81 10.55 -13.72
CA CYS A 14 19.77 11.54 -14.21
C CYS A 14 20.52 11.15 -15.50
N ASN A 15 20.28 9.94 -16.03
CA ASN A 15 20.93 9.39 -17.23
C ASN A 15 22.47 9.24 -17.14
N LYS A 16 23.07 9.40 -15.96
CA LYS A 16 24.50 9.10 -15.75
C LYS A 16 24.74 7.59 -15.91
N THR A 17 25.86 7.25 -16.53
CA THR A 17 26.33 5.87 -16.67
C THR A 17 26.94 5.37 -15.36
N GLN A 18 26.96 4.05 -15.16
CA GLN A 18 27.48 3.42 -13.94
C GLN A 18 28.93 3.84 -13.59
N ASP A 19 29.76 4.15 -14.58
CA ASP A 19 31.14 4.63 -14.39
C ASP A 19 31.25 6.05 -13.84
N LYS A 20 30.16 6.84 -13.87
CA LYS A 20 30.13 8.24 -13.42
C LYS A 20 29.61 8.42 -12.00
N VAL A 21 29.23 7.34 -11.33
CA VAL A 21 28.59 7.35 -10.02
C VAL A 21 29.27 6.32 -9.12
N LYS A 22 29.22 6.51 -7.79
CA LYS A 22 29.89 5.59 -6.87
C LYS A 22 29.14 4.27 -6.78
N LYS A 23 27.81 4.33 -6.85
CA LYS A 23 26.95 3.16 -6.74
C LYS A 23 25.71 3.31 -7.61
N MET A 24 25.32 2.20 -8.22
CA MET A 24 24.05 2.05 -8.93
C MET A 24 23.25 0.95 -8.24
N ILE A 25 21.99 1.23 -7.93
CA ILE A 25 21.03 0.30 -7.35
C ILE A 25 20.05 -0.11 -8.44
N ALA A 26 19.90 -1.42 -8.62
CA ALA A 26 18.98 -1.99 -9.59
C ALA A 26 17.60 -2.21 -8.95
N GLY A 27 16.56 -1.69 -9.59
CA GLY A 27 15.16 -2.02 -9.32
C GLY A 27 14.53 -2.79 -10.49
N PRO A 28 13.23 -3.13 -10.41
CA PRO A 28 12.50 -3.79 -11.48
C PRO A 28 12.45 -2.96 -12.78
N GLY A 29 13.42 -3.19 -13.68
CA GLY A 29 13.52 -2.48 -14.96
C GLY A 29 13.97 -1.02 -14.86
N VAL A 30 14.49 -0.60 -13.71
CA VAL A 30 14.95 0.78 -13.46
C VAL A 30 16.25 0.79 -12.65
N TYR A 31 16.98 1.89 -12.71
CA TYR A 31 18.23 2.07 -11.99
C TYR A 31 18.28 3.45 -11.33
N ILE A 32 18.78 3.53 -10.10
CA ILE A 32 19.04 4.80 -9.40
C ILE A 32 20.47 4.82 -8.89
N CYS A 33 21.14 5.96 -9.03
CA CYS A 33 22.50 6.14 -8.51
C CYS A 33 22.51 6.79 -7.12
N ASP A 34 23.62 6.64 -6.40
CA ASP A 34 23.83 7.23 -5.07
C ASP A 34 23.53 8.74 -5.03
N GLU A 35 23.94 9.48 -6.05
CA GLU A 35 23.67 10.92 -6.13
C GLU A 35 22.17 11.24 -6.24
N CYS A 36 21.40 10.46 -7.00
CA CYS A 36 19.96 10.69 -7.14
C CYS A 36 19.21 10.30 -5.88
N VAL A 37 19.66 9.25 -5.17
CA VAL A 37 19.09 8.90 -3.85
C VAL A 37 19.28 10.08 -2.90
N LYS A 38 20.50 10.63 -2.82
CA LYS A 38 20.81 11.83 -2.03
C LYS A 38 19.92 13.03 -2.40
N GLU A 39 19.82 13.36 -3.68
CA GLU A 39 18.97 14.49 -4.13
C GLU A 39 17.50 14.27 -3.75
N CYS A 40 16.99 13.03 -3.84
CA CYS A 40 15.63 12.71 -3.42
C CYS A 40 15.44 12.88 -1.91
N ASP A 41 16.46 12.54 -1.13
CA ASP A 41 16.44 12.62 0.31
C ASP A 41 16.42 14.08 0.80
N GLU A 42 17.18 14.97 0.14
CA GLU A 42 17.10 16.43 0.31
C GLU A 42 15.68 16.95 0.05
N LEU A 43 15.05 16.47 -1.02
CA LEU A 43 13.68 16.85 -1.36
C LEU A 43 12.66 16.33 -0.34
N LEU A 44 12.82 15.10 0.18
CA LEU A 44 11.94 14.56 1.22
C LEU A 44 11.95 15.42 2.48
N ILE A 45 13.14 15.87 2.89
CA ILE A 45 13.30 16.71 4.08
C ILE A 45 12.65 18.07 3.83
N ALA A 46 12.92 18.70 2.68
CA ALA A 46 12.38 20.00 2.33
C ALA A 46 10.85 20.03 2.19
N GLU A 47 10.24 18.89 1.86
CA GLU A 47 8.80 18.75 1.64
C GLU A 47 8.04 18.03 2.77
N LYS A 48 8.70 17.74 3.90
CA LYS A 48 8.12 16.96 5.00
C LYS A 48 6.83 17.58 5.57
N ASP A 49 6.80 18.90 5.68
CA ASP A 49 5.67 19.65 6.29
C ASP A 49 4.73 20.28 5.24
N LYS A 50 5.00 20.10 3.94
CA LYS A 50 4.14 20.66 2.90
C LYS A 50 2.92 19.76 2.69
N PRO A 51 1.69 20.31 2.71
CA PRO A 51 0.50 19.53 2.40
C PRO A 51 0.65 18.91 1.02
N THR A 52 0.40 17.60 0.93
CA THR A 52 0.43 16.88 -0.34
C THR A 52 -0.61 17.48 -1.26
N GLU A 53 -0.19 17.95 -2.44
CA GLU A 53 -1.13 18.35 -3.49
C GLU A 53 -2.08 17.19 -3.82
N LYS A 54 -3.27 17.51 -4.33
CA LYS A 54 -4.32 16.53 -4.66
C LYS A 54 -3.69 15.33 -5.36
N ALA A 55 -3.82 14.15 -4.74
CA ALA A 55 -3.21 12.93 -5.26
C ALA A 55 -3.73 12.66 -6.67
N ASP A 56 -2.84 12.69 -7.66
CA ASP A 56 -3.17 12.32 -9.02
C ASP A 56 -3.03 10.80 -9.13
N SER A 57 -4.18 10.12 -9.28
CA SER A 57 -4.26 8.67 -9.45
C SER A 57 -3.44 8.12 -10.63
N LYS A 58 -3.01 8.98 -11.56
CA LYS A 58 -2.16 8.61 -12.70
C LYS A 58 -0.66 8.57 -12.36
N LEU A 59 -0.23 9.22 -11.28
CA LEU A 59 1.17 9.27 -10.88
C LEU A 59 1.54 8.01 -10.10
N LYS A 60 2.70 7.42 -10.43
CA LYS A 60 3.21 6.20 -9.80
C LYS A 60 4.72 6.24 -9.63
N CYS A 61 5.20 5.60 -8.57
CA CYS A 61 6.61 5.40 -8.33
C CYS A 61 7.22 4.57 -9.47
N SER A 62 8.32 5.03 -10.05
CA SER A 62 9.03 4.32 -11.12
C SER A 62 9.83 3.12 -10.61
N PHE A 63 10.09 3.05 -9.29
CA PHE A 63 10.85 1.97 -8.67
C PHE A 63 9.97 0.80 -8.22
N CYS A 64 8.89 1.04 -7.48
CA CYS A 64 8.00 -0.01 -6.99
C CYS A 64 6.67 -0.12 -7.76
N SER A 65 6.41 0.77 -8.73
CA SER A 65 5.16 0.85 -9.50
C SER A 65 3.89 1.15 -8.69
N LYS A 66 3.99 1.39 -7.37
CA LYS A 66 2.84 1.80 -6.55
C LYS A 66 2.34 3.19 -7.00
N PRO A 67 1.01 3.40 -7.08
CA PRO A 67 0.43 4.71 -7.36
C PRO A 67 0.66 5.67 -6.19
N GLN A 68 0.54 6.98 -6.43
CA GLN A 68 0.69 8.03 -5.42
C GLN A 68 -0.23 7.81 -4.20
N THR A 69 -1.42 7.25 -4.41
CA THR A 69 -2.39 6.95 -3.35
C THR A 69 -1.97 5.83 -2.40
N MET A 70 -0.98 5.01 -2.77
CA MET A 70 -0.49 3.88 -1.96
C MET A 70 0.85 4.16 -1.28
N VAL A 71 1.35 5.39 -1.36
CA VAL A 71 2.61 5.81 -0.75
C VAL A 71 2.40 7.11 0.00
N GLN A 72 3.14 7.34 1.07
CA GLN A 72 2.98 8.55 1.89
C GLN A 72 3.44 9.80 1.12
N LYS A 73 4.56 9.70 0.40
CA LYS A 73 5.10 10.79 -0.40
C LYS A 73 5.63 10.26 -1.72
N LEU A 74 5.33 10.97 -2.80
CA LEU A 74 5.88 10.73 -4.12
C LEU A 74 6.67 11.95 -4.56
N LEU A 75 7.97 11.78 -4.73
CA LEU A 75 8.90 12.83 -5.15
C LEU A 75 8.96 12.89 -6.66
N LYS A 76 8.93 14.10 -7.20
CA LYS A 76 9.12 14.36 -8.62
C LYS A 76 10.61 14.55 -8.91
N GLY A 77 11.22 13.58 -9.56
CA GLY A 77 12.53 13.74 -10.17
C GLY A 77 12.44 14.41 -11.56
N PRO A 78 13.59 14.65 -12.23
CA PRO A 78 13.63 15.35 -13.52
C PRO A 78 12.80 14.67 -14.62
N THR A 79 12.80 13.34 -14.64
CA THR A 79 12.14 12.53 -15.69
C THR A 79 11.17 11.48 -15.15
N LYS A 80 11.21 11.19 -13.84
CA LYS A 80 10.54 10.06 -13.18
C LYS A 80 10.15 10.41 -11.75
N TYR A 81 9.33 9.56 -11.15
CA TYR A 81 8.88 9.69 -9.76
C TYR A 81 9.46 8.57 -8.89
N ILE A 82 9.77 8.87 -7.62
CA ILE A 82 10.19 7.87 -6.63
C ILE A 82 9.46 8.15 -5.31
N CYS A 83 9.04 7.09 -4.59
CA CYS A 83 8.35 7.25 -3.31
C CYS A 83 9.32 7.22 -2.13
N ASN A 84 8.89 7.78 -0.99
CA ASN A 84 9.69 7.80 0.24
C ASN A 84 10.20 6.40 0.64
N GLU A 85 9.33 5.39 0.62
CA GLU A 85 9.73 4.00 0.94
C GLU A 85 10.87 3.47 0.05
N CYS A 86 10.92 3.88 -1.23
CA CYS A 86 11.97 3.43 -2.15
C CYS A 86 13.27 4.19 -1.94
N VAL A 87 13.20 5.46 -1.53
CA VAL A 87 14.40 6.22 -1.14
C VAL A 87 15.00 5.60 0.12
N ASP A 88 14.19 5.36 1.15
CA ASP A 88 14.64 4.74 2.40
C ASP A 88 15.28 3.36 2.16
N LEU A 89 14.67 2.52 1.32
CA LEU A 89 15.25 1.23 0.92
C LEU A 89 16.57 1.37 0.15
N CYS A 90 16.70 2.39 -0.69
CA CYS A 90 17.94 2.65 -1.41
C CYS A 90 19.04 3.07 -0.43
N ASP A 91 18.72 3.89 0.56
CA ASP A 91 19.67 4.28 1.61
C ASP A 91 20.14 3.08 2.44
N GLU A 92 19.22 2.18 2.84
CA GLU A 92 19.58 0.90 3.49
C GLU A 92 20.61 0.12 2.64
N ILE A 93 20.39 0.01 1.33
CA ILE A 93 21.30 -0.68 0.41
C ILE A 93 22.66 0.04 0.27
N LEU A 94 22.67 1.38 0.27
CA LEU A 94 23.91 2.15 0.19
C LEU A 94 24.75 1.99 1.46
N MET A 95 24.10 1.94 2.63
CA MET A 95 24.75 1.72 3.91
C MET A 95 25.38 0.34 4.00
N ASP A 96 24.66 -0.71 3.58
CA ASP A 96 25.19 -2.08 3.52
C ASP A 96 26.38 -2.20 2.55
N ALA A 97 26.45 -1.32 1.54
CA ALA A 97 27.57 -1.25 0.61
C ALA A 97 28.79 -0.47 1.16
N GLY A 98 28.76 -0.04 2.42
CA GLY A 98 29.85 0.69 3.08
C GLY A 98 29.99 2.15 2.64
N LEU A 99 28.94 2.73 2.04
CA LEU A 99 28.89 4.17 1.77
C LEU A 99 28.34 4.86 3.03
N GLU A 100 29.15 5.72 3.63
CA GLU A 100 28.72 6.46 4.81
C GLU A 100 27.50 7.36 4.52
N PRO A 101 26.62 7.58 5.52
CA PRO A 101 25.48 8.47 5.36
C PRO A 101 25.92 9.86 4.89
N TRP A 102 25.25 10.38 3.87
CA TRP A 102 25.62 11.65 3.25
C TRP A 102 25.28 12.88 4.13
N SER A 103 24.48 12.70 5.18
CA SER A 103 24.14 13.74 6.15
C SER A 103 24.38 13.28 7.59
N SER A 104 24.97 14.16 8.40
CA SER A 104 25.24 13.93 9.84
C SER A 104 23.95 13.77 10.68
N SER A 105 22.79 14.04 10.10
CA SER A 105 21.47 13.92 10.73
C SER A 105 20.64 12.75 10.20
N TYR A 106 21.19 11.91 9.31
CA TYR A 106 20.49 10.71 8.87
C TYR A 106 20.35 9.74 10.06
N THR A 107 19.15 9.68 10.61
CA THR A 107 18.73 8.56 11.46
C THR A 107 17.99 7.57 10.55
N PRO A 108 18.19 6.25 10.70
CA PRO A 108 17.35 5.27 10.01
C PRO A 108 15.89 5.61 10.26
N LYS A 109 15.18 6.11 9.25
CA LYS A 109 13.78 6.47 9.38
C LYS A 109 13.02 5.18 9.57
N VAL A 110 12.51 4.94 10.78
CA VAL A 110 11.48 3.93 11.01
C VAL A 110 10.36 4.23 10.01
N ARG A 111 9.97 3.23 9.22
CA ARG A 111 8.99 3.38 8.14
C ARG A 111 7.68 3.98 8.69
N ILE A 112 7.41 5.24 8.41
CA ILE A 112 6.08 5.84 8.58
C ILE A 112 5.38 5.84 7.21
N GLY A 113 5.26 4.68 6.57
CA GLY A 113 4.19 4.52 5.58
C GLY A 113 2.83 4.55 6.29
N PRO A 114 1.68 4.63 5.57
CA PRO A 114 0.47 4.10 6.17
C PRO A 114 0.81 2.70 6.69
N ALA A 115 0.55 2.44 7.97
CA ALA A 115 0.88 1.17 8.58
C ALA A 115 0.35 0.07 7.63
N LYS A 116 1.20 -0.91 7.31
CA LYS A 116 0.74 -2.07 6.53
C LYS A 116 -0.53 -2.55 7.25
N PRO A 117 -1.66 -2.66 6.54
CA PRO A 117 -2.91 -3.01 7.21
C PRO A 117 -2.70 -4.33 7.94
N SER A 118 -3.22 -4.41 9.15
CA SER A 118 -3.12 -5.61 9.95
C SER A 118 -3.80 -6.76 9.23
N ARG A 119 -3.48 -7.98 9.64
CA ARG A 119 -4.13 -9.18 9.11
C ARG A 119 -5.66 -9.07 9.21
N GLU A 120 -6.14 -8.51 10.31
CA GLU A 120 -7.56 -8.31 10.62
C GLU A 120 -8.21 -7.27 9.68
N GLU A 121 -7.53 -6.15 9.42
CA GLU A 121 -8.02 -5.13 8.48
C GLU A 121 -8.11 -5.67 7.04
N VAL A 122 -7.13 -6.48 6.63
CA VAL A 122 -7.16 -7.15 5.32
C VAL A 122 -8.30 -8.17 5.25
N LEU A 123 -8.49 -8.97 6.31
CA LEU A 123 -9.58 -9.93 6.38
C LEU A 123 -10.94 -9.23 6.29
N GLU A 124 -11.16 -8.15 7.03
CA GLU A 124 -12.40 -7.38 7.01
C GLU A 124 -12.70 -6.79 5.63
N ALA A 125 -11.68 -6.23 4.96
CA ALA A 125 -11.82 -5.69 3.61
C ALA A 125 -12.24 -6.77 2.60
N ILE A 126 -11.65 -7.97 2.68
CA ILE A 126 -12.02 -9.10 1.82
C ILE A 126 -13.46 -9.52 2.11
N VAL A 127 -13.81 -9.73 3.39
CA VAL A 127 -15.16 -10.14 3.81
C VAL A 127 -16.22 -9.16 3.33
N ASN A 128 -15.97 -7.85 3.44
CA ASN A 128 -16.91 -6.82 2.98
C ASN A 128 -17.07 -6.82 1.45
N TYR A 129 -16.05 -7.22 0.69
CA TYR A 129 -16.08 -7.25 -0.77
C TYR A 129 -16.73 -8.51 -1.35
N VAL A 130 -16.56 -9.65 -0.68
CA VAL A 130 -17.07 -10.97 -1.10
C VAL A 130 -18.57 -10.97 -1.40
N TYR A 131 -19.34 -10.06 -0.78
CA TYR A 131 -20.78 -9.91 -1.03
C TYR A 131 -21.17 -9.51 -2.46
N SER A 132 -20.21 -9.08 -3.30
CA SER A 132 -20.52 -8.50 -4.62
C SER A 132 -19.97 -9.28 -5.82
N MET A 133 -19.05 -10.24 -5.65
CA MET A 133 -18.39 -10.91 -6.78
C MET A 133 -18.01 -12.37 -6.50
N GLU A 134 -18.30 -13.25 -7.46
CA GLU A 134 -17.95 -14.68 -7.42
C GLU A 134 -16.43 -14.93 -7.53
N ASN A 135 -15.67 -14.02 -8.13
CA ASN A 135 -14.24 -14.23 -8.42
C ASN A 135 -13.27 -13.64 -7.36
N TRP A 136 -13.74 -13.44 -6.12
CA TRP A 136 -12.95 -12.78 -5.08
C TRP A 136 -11.66 -13.54 -4.71
N LYS A 137 -11.64 -14.87 -4.83
CA LYS A 137 -10.47 -15.71 -4.55
C LYS A 137 -9.29 -15.37 -5.46
N GLU A 138 -9.57 -15.08 -6.73
CA GLU A 138 -8.58 -14.65 -7.72
C GLU A 138 -8.07 -13.25 -7.40
N VAL A 139 -8.99 -12.33 -7.12
CA VAL A 139 -8.71 -10.91 -6.84
C VAL A 139 -7.83 -10.74 -5.61
N PHE A 140 -8.06 -11.54 -4.56
CA PHE A 140 -7.35 -11.41 -3.28
C PHE A 140 -6.23 -12.42 -3.07
N ARG A 141 -5.90 -13.27 -4.04
CA ARG A 141 -4.88 -14.34 -3.90
C ARG A 141 -3.58 -13.85 -3.25
N HIS A 142 -2.98 -12.78 -3.80
CA HIS A 142 -1.72 -12.25 -3.28
C HIS A 142 -1.86 -11.58 -1.92
N ALA A 143 -3.01 -10.96 -1.61
CA ALA A 143 -3.26 -10.33 -0.32
C ALA A 143 -3.43 -11.39 0.79
N MET A 144 -4.14 -12.47 0.49
CA MET A 144 -4.31 -13.63 1.36
C MET A 144 -2.98 -14.31 1.67
N GLN A 145 -2.19 -14.63 0.63
CA GLN A 145 -0.90 -15.29 0.78
C GLN A 145 0.09 -14.47 1.63
N ARG A 146 0.14 -13.14 1.45
CA ARG A 146 1.06 -12.26 2.19
C ARG A 146 0.68 -12.01 3.64
N ASN A 147 -0.55 -12.35 4.04
CA ASN A 147 -1.08 -12.13 5.38
C ASN A 147 -1.51 -13.42 6.09
N GLY A 148 -1.29 -14.59 5.49
CA GLY A 148 -1.66 -15.88 6.09
C GLY A 148 -3.17 -15.98 6.35
N ILE A 149 -3.97 -15.57 5.37
CA ILE A 149 -5.43 -15.66 5.40
C ILE A 149 -5.84 -16.77 4.43
N ASP A 150 -6.60 -17.74 4.93
CA ASP A 150 -7.11 -18.85 4.12
C ASP A 150 -8.50 -18.53 3.58
N ALA A 151 -8.83 -19.09 2.41
CA ALA A 151 -10.14 -18.87 1.79
C ALA A 151 -11.29 -19.37 2.68
N SER A 152 -11.07 -20.46 3.43
CA SER A 152 -12.04 -21.01 4.38
C SER A 152 -12.31 -20.08 5.57
N GLU A 153 -11.30 -19.31 6.01
CA GLU A 153 -11.44 -18.31 7.07
C GLU A 153 -12.32 -17.16 6.61
N VAL A 154 -12.10 -16.68 5.38
CA VAL A 154 -12.95 -15.65 4.77
C VAL A 154 -14.39 -16.14 4.63
N GLU A 155 -14.59 -17.36 4.12
CA GLU A 155 -15.92 -17.97 3.97
C GLU A 155 -16.62 -18.11 5.33
N THR A 156 -15.90 -18.55 6.35
CA THR A 156 -16.43 -18.67 7.73
C THR A 156 -16.87 -17.31 8.27
N GLU A 157 -16.08 -16.26 8.05
CA GLU A 157 -16.38 -14.92 8.55
C GLU A 157 -17.55 -14.26 7.80
N VAL A 158 -17.67 -14.50 6.50
CA VAL A 158 -18.83 -14.11 5.69
C VAL A 158 -20.11 -14.79 6.22
N GLN A 159 -20.04 -16.08 6.54
CA GLN A 159 -21.18 -16.83 7.09
C GLN A 159 -21.59 -16.30 8.47
N LYS A 160 -20.64 -15.99 9.36
CA LYS A 160 -20.94 -15.36 10.66
C LYS A 160 -21.63 -14.01 10.49
N LYS A 161 -21.16 -13.16 9.58
CA LYS A 161 -21.79 -11.86 9.30
C LYS A 161 -23.21 -12.00 8.75
N LEU A 162 -23.46 -13.01 7.90
CA LEU A 162 -24.81 -13.32 7.40
C LEU A 162 -25.74 -13.81 8.51
N GLN A 163 -25.27 -14.68 9.40
CA GLN A 163 -26.05 -15.16 10.54
C GLN A 163 -26.39 -14.03 11.53
N GLY A 164 -25.43 -13.13 11.80
CA GLY A 164 -25.68 -11.95 12.64
C GLY A 164 -26.65 -10.95 12.01
N ALA A 165 -26.67 -10.83 10.68
CA ALA A 165 -27.64 -10.00 9.96
C ALA A 165 -29.05 -10.60 9.99
N ASP A 166 -29.19 -11.92 9.80
CA ASP A 166 -30.48 -12.62 9.90
C ASP A 166 -31.05 -12.55 11.32
N GLN A 167 -30.20 -12.69 12.35
CA GLN A 167 -30.65 -12.60 13.74
C GLN A 167 -31.12 -11.19 14.12
N LYS A 168 -30.43 -10.13 13.67
CA LYS A 168 -30.89 -8.74 13.86
C LYS A 168 -32.21 -8.46 13.13
N LYS A 169 -32.38 -9.02 11.93
CA LYS A 169 -33.63 -8.89 11.17
C LYS A 169 -34.79 -9.59 11.88
N ARG A 170 -34.62 -10.83 12.31
CA ARG A 170 -35.63 -11.56 13.11
C ARG A 170 -35.97 -10.83 14.40
N GLN A 171 -34.98 -10.25 15.08
CA GLN A 171 -35.20 -9.52 16.33
C GLN A 171 -35.99 -8.22 16.09
N HIS A 172 -35.72 -7.51 14.98
CA HIS A 172 -36.51 -6.36 14.55
C HIS A 172 -37.94 -6.76 14.18
N ASP A 173 -38.12 -7.84 13.41
CA ASP A 173 -39.43 -8.34 12.99
C ASP A 173 -40.26 -8.77 14.21
N LEU A 174 -39.66 -9.45 15.20
CA LEU A 174 -40.33 -9.81 16.46
C LEU A 174 -40.73 -8.59 17.30
N LEU A 175 -39.88 -7.56 17.36
CA LEU A 175 -40.21 -6.30 18.05
C LEU A 175 -41.36 -5.57 17.35
N TYR A 176 -41.40 -5.62 16.02
CA TYR A 176 -42.48 -5.05 15.22
C TYR A 176 -43.79 -5.82 15.44
N ASP A 177 -43.78 -7.14 15.35
CA ASP A 177 -44.95 -7.99 15.60
C ASP A 177 -45.49 -7.82 17.02
N MET A 178 -44.60 -7.75 18.03
CA MET A 178 -44.99 -7.49 19.42
C MET A 178 -45.65 -6.12 19.58
N TRP A 179 -45.11 -5.08 18.93
CA TRP A 179 -45.71 -3.74 18.93
C TRP A 179 -47.08 -3.70 18.22
N VAL A 180 -47.24 -4.43 17.11
CA VAL A 180 -48.53 -4.56 16.40
C VAL A 180 -49.58 -5.20 17.31
N ILE A 181 -49.24 -6.28 18.00
CA ILE A 181 -50.16 -6.98 18.94
C ILE A 181 -50.58 -6.05 20.09
N GLU A 182 -49.64 -5.30 20.67
CA GLU A 182 -49.97 -4.31 21.72
C GLU A 182 -50.89 -3.20 21.19
N LYS A 183 -50.69 -2.75 19.95
CA LYS A 183 -51.54 -1.74 19.31
C LYS A 183 -52.95 -2.25 19.00
N GLU A 184 -53.10 -3.50 18.60
CA GLU A 184 -54.40 -4.13 18.35
C GLU A 184 -55.16 -4.40 19.66
N ALA A 185 -54.46 -4.79 20.74
CA ALA A 185 -55.06 -5.03 22.06
C ALA A 185 -55.62 -3.76 22.72
N ILE A 186 -55.08 -2.58 22.38
CA ILE A 186 -55.57 -1.27 22.87
C ILE A 186 -56.77 -0.79 22.02
N GLY A 187 -57.05 -1.41 20.87
CA GLY A 187 -58.06 -0.99 19.90
C GLY A 187 -59.45 -1.63 20.03
N THR A 188 -59.67 -2.53 20.99
CA THR A 188 -60.97 -3.20 21.19
C THR A 188 -61.57 -2.88 22.56
N ASP A 189 -61.97 -1.63 22.77
CA ASP A 189 -62.99 -1.27 23.76
C ASP A 189 -63.56 0.10 23.37
N SER A 190 -64.52 0.08 22.44
CA SER A 190 -65.41 1.20 22.11
C SER A 190 -66.74 0.66 21.62
#